data_AF-A0AAE9MUK7-F1
#
_entry.id   AF-A0AAE9MUK7-F1
#
_cell.length_a   1.000
_cell.length_b   1.000
_cell.length_c   1.000
_cell.angle_alpha   90.00
_cell.angle_beta   90.00
_cell.angle_gamma   90.00
#
_symmetry.space_group_name_H-M   'P 1'
#
loop_
_entity.id
_entity.type
_entity.pdbx_description
1 polymer ?
#
loop_
_entity_poly.entity_id
_entity_poly.type
_entity_poly.pdbx_seq_one_letter_code
_entity_poly.pdbx_strand_id
1 'polypeptide(L)'
;MLKKHISCILFFIFFGFAFADTAAFACFQNKDAHEKCRNITEIFEDNLFDKFFDEGFIATNIPISEVKSEKDISLSEIKSSFQEEPNYLIVFYMQYGNELLFNKKNDSKEPDWQALSIRVINCKKEKEIYKKNIDITKLKEEGPEKKALKLADQISKEVFEAINRQ
;
A
#
# COMPACT_ATOMS: atom_id res chain seq x y z
N MET A 1 -19.29 28.61 -36.73
CA MET A 1 -19.10 28.30 -35.29
C MET A 1 -18.28 27.04 -35.00
N LEU A 2 -17.89 26.23 -36.00
CA LEU A 2 -17.21 24.93 -35.76
C LEU A 2 -15.70 25.02 -35.39
N LYS A 3 -15.03 26.14 -35.69
CA LYS A 3 -13.57 26.29 -35.45
C LYS A 3 -13.19 26.49 -33.98
N LYS A 4 -14.09 26.96 -33.10
CA LYS A 4 -13.78 27.24 -31.69
C LYS A 4 -13.74 25.97 -30.81
N HIS A 5 -14.48 24.93 -31.17
CA HIS A 5 -14.52 23.69 -30.37
C HIS A 5 -13.37 22.72 -30.67
N ILE A 6 -12.79 22.78 -31.87
CA ILE A 6 -11.65 21.94 -32.26
C ILE A 6 -10.41 22.28 -31.43
N SER A 7 -10.23 23.56 -31.05
CA SER A 7 -9.09 23.99 -30.23
C SER A 7 -9.18 23.50 -28.77
N CYS A 8 -10.38 23.33 -28.22
CA CYS A 8 -10.54 22.78 -26.87
C CYS A 8 -10.34 21.26 -26.85
N ILE A 9 -10.79 20.54 -27.88
CA ILE A 9 -10.63 19.08 -27.96
C ILE A 9 -9.15 18.70 -28.15
N LEU A 10 -8.38 19.48 -28.92
CA LEU A 10 -6.93 19.29 -29.05
C LEU A 10 -6.17 19.54 -27.74
N PHE A 11 -6.67 20.41 -26.86
CA PHE A 11 -6.06 20.67 -25.56
C PHE A 11 -6.26 19.48 -24.60
N PHE A 12 -7.42 18.80 -24.65
CA PHE A 12 -7.65 17.61 -23.82
C PHE A 12 -6.82 16.38 -24.24
N ILE A 13 -6.52 16.25 -25.54
CA ILE A 13 -5.71 15.12 -26.03
C ILE A 13 -4.23 15.28 -25.64
N PHE A 14 -3.75 16.51 -25.42
CA PHE A 14 -2.37 16.76 -25.00
C PHE A 14 -2.09 16.49 -23.51
N PHE A 15 -3.12 16.39 -22.66
CA PHE A 15 -2.95 16.04 -21.24
C PHE A 15 -2.96 14.53 -20.97
N GLY A 16 -3.27 13.69 -21.97
CA GLY A 16 -3.26 12.22 -21.84
C GLY A 16 -1.87 11.58 -21.80
N PHE A 17 -0.81 12.37 -21.91
CA PHE A 17 0.59 11.94 -21.81
C PHE A 17 1.32 12.59 -20.62
N ALA A 18 0.58 12.94 -19.56
CA ALA A 18 1.23 12.98 -18.26
C ALA A 18 1.67 11.53 -17.98
N PHE A 19 2.97 11.26 -17.99
CA PHE A 19 3.52 9.98 -17.57
C PHE A 19 3.14 9.76 -16.11
N ALA A 20 1.94 9.22 -15.88
CA ALA A 20 1.55 8.78 -14.56
C ALA A 20 2.40 7.54 -14.26
N ASP A 21 3.33 7.69 -13.32
CA ASP A 21 4.08 6.54 -12.83
C ASP A 21 3.09 5.53 -12.25
N THR A 22 3.29 4.25 -12.52
CA THR A 22 2.47 3.17 -11.98
C THR A 22 3.04 2.73 -10.63
N ALA A 23 2.17 2.63 -9.62
CA ALA A 23 2.51 2.14 -8.30
C ALA A 23 1.71 0.86 -8.03
N ALA A 24 2.42 -0.24 -7.83
CA ALA A 24 1.83 -1.52 -7.50
C ALA A 24 1.97 -1.81 -6.01
N PHE A 25 0.86 -2.23 -5.38
CA PHE A 25 0.83 -2.66 -4.00
C PHE A 25 0.76 -4.18 -3.88
N ALA A 26 1.54 -4.72 -2.95
CA ALA A 26 1.50 -6.12 -2.59
C ALA A 26 1.44 -6.24 -1.07
N CYS A 27 0.24 -6.51 -0.56
CA CYS A 27 -0.04 -6.64 0.87
C CYS A 27 -0.02 -8.11 1.28
N PHE A 28 0.80 -8.43 2.29
CA PHE A 28 0.94 -9.76 2.84
C PHE A 28 0.61 -9.76 4.33
N GLN A 29 0.05 -10.86 4.82
CA GLN A 29 -0.12 -11.13 6.24
C GLN A 29 0.49 -12.48 6.62
N ASN A 30 0.79 -12.68 7.91
CA ASN A 30 1.23 -14.00 8.38
C ASN A 30 0.12 -15.05 8.20
N LYS A 31 0.50 -16.25 7.74
CA LYS A 31 -0.42 -17.35 7.39
C LYS A 31 -1.38 -17.77 8.51
N ASP A 32 -0.98 -17.60 9.76
CA ASP A 32 -1.79 -18.01 10.92
C ASP A 32 -2.58 -16.84 11.52
N ALA A 33 -2.72 -15.73 10.78
CA ALA A 33 -3.54 -14.60 11.20
C ALA A 33 -5.02 -14.96 11.18
N HIS A 34 -5.76 -14.48 12.19
CA HIS A 34 -7.21 -14.64 12.24
C HIS A 34 -7.88 -13.90 11.07
N GLU A 35 -9.00 -14.42 10.53
CA GLU A 35 -9.74 -13.80 9.41
C GLU A 35 -10.02 -12.29 9.56
N LYS A 36 -10.35 -11.82 10.77
CA LYS A 36 -10.61 -10.41 11.06
C LYS A 36 -9.40 -9.51 10.86
N CYS A 37 -8.18 -10.05 10.88
CA CYS A 37 -6.96 -9.30 10.59
C CYS A 37 -6.94 -8.84 9.12
N ARG A 38 -7.55 -9.61 8.21
CA ARG A 38 -7.64 -9.24 6.80
C ARG A 38 -8.34 -7.89 6.62
N ASN A 39 -9.41 -7.64 7.37
CA ASN A 39 -10.12 -6.36 7.32
C ASN A 39 -9.21 -5.16 7.66
N ILE A 40 -8.25 -5.33 8.57
CA ILE A 40 -7.32 -4.25 8.93
C ILE A 40 -6.32 -4.03 7.80
N THR A 41 -5.84 -5.10 7.16
CA THR A 41 -5.00 -5.03 5.97
C THR A 41 -5.73 -4.33 4.82
N GLU A 42 -7.00 -4.65 4.58
CA GLU A 42 -7.85 -4.03 3.56
C GLU A 42 -8.07 -2.54 3.83
N ILE A 43 -8.43 -2.16 5.08
CA ILE A 43 -8.56 -0.75 5.46
C ILE A 43 -7.26 0.01 5.21
N PHE A 44 -6.12 -0.58 5.57
CA PHE A 44 -4.82 0.04 5.31
C PHE A 44 -4.54 0.20 3.81
N GLU A 45 -4.75 -0.86 3.03
CA GLU A 45 -4.51 -0.89 1.59
C GLU A 45 -5.39 0.11 0.85
N ASP A 46 -6.69 0.11 1.10
CA ASP A 46 -7.67 1.01 0.47
C ASP A 46 -7.30 2.48 0.72
N ASN A 47 -6.97 2.82 1.96
CA ASN A 47 -6.59 4.19 2.31
C ASN A 47 -5.26 4.60 1.68
N LEU A 48 -4.33 3.67 1.49
CA LEU A 48 -3.09 3.95 0.80
C LEU A 48 -3.32 4.13 -0.70
N PHE A 49 -4.19 3.29 -1.29
CA PHE A 49 -4.55 3.34 -2.70
C PHE A 49 -5.14 4.71 -3.07
N ASP A 50 -6.08 5.20 -2.26
CA ASP A 50 -6.68 6.53 -2.43
C ASP A 50 -5.62 7.63 -2.45
N LYS A 51 -4.62 7.57 -1.55
CA LYS A 51 -3.53 8.57 -1.50
C LYS A 51 -2.68 8.58 -2.77
N PHE A 52 -2.38 7.41 -3.32
CA PHE A 52 -1.57 7.34 -4.55
C PHE A 52 -2.36 7.81 -5.76
N PHE A 53 -3.65 7.51 -5.80
CA PHE A 53 -4.55 8.02 -6.82
C PHE A 53 -4.64 9.55 -6.76
N ASP A 54 -4.77 10.13 -5.56
CA ASP A 54 -4.80 11.58 -5.34
C ASP A 54 -3.51 12.28 -5.79
N GLU A 55 -2.35 11.62 -5.67
CA GLU A 55 -1.05 12.11 -6.16
C GLU A 55 -0.83 11.85 -7.67
N GLY A 56 -1.81 11.29 -8.37
CA GLY A 56 -1.78 11.10 -9.82
C GLY A 56 -1.04 9.85 -10.30
N PHE A 57 -0.76 8.87 -9.42
CA PHE A 57 -0.23 7.57 -9.83
C PHE A 57 -1.33 6.69 -10.43
N ILE A 58 -0.96 5.84 -11.38
CA ILE A 58 -1.78 4.68 -11.73
C ILE A 58 -1.54 3.63 -10.63
N ALA A 59 -2.43 3.59 -9.65
CA ALA A 59 -2.39 2.64 -8.56
C ALA A 59 -2.99 1.28 -8.99
N THR A 60 -2.32 0.18 -8.64
CA THR A 60 -2.81 -1.18 -8.82
C THR A 60 -2.37 -2.05 -7.64
N ASN A 61 -3.06 -3.16 -7.40
CA ASN A 61 -2.69 -4.10 -6.35
C ASN A 61 -2.85 -5.55 -6.79
N ILE A 62 -2.21 -6.45 -6.05
CA ILE A 62 -2.52 -7.88 -6.08
C ILE A 62 -3.40 -8.24 -4.87
N PRO A 63 -4.20 -9.31 -4.94
CA PRO A 63 -4.98 -9.76 -3.80
C PRO A 63 -4.10 -10.01 -2.56
N ILE A 64 -4.58 -9.56 -1.40
CA ILE A 64 -3.92 -9.82 -0.11
C ILE A 64 -3.65 -11.32 0.04
N SER A 65 -2.38 -11.62 0.29
CA SER A 65 -1.85 -12.98 0.34
C SER A 65 -1.25 -13.32 1.70
N GLU A 66 -1.13 -14.61 1.98
CA GLU A 66 -0.64 -15.13 3.25
C GLU A 66 0.72 -15.81 3.09
N VAL A 67 1.69 -15.43 3.94
CA VAL A 67 3.04 -16.00 3.94
C VAL A 67 3.47 -16.35 5.35
N LYS A 68 4.40 -17.31 5.49
CA LYS A 68 4.89 -17.70 6.83
C LYS A 68 5.73 -16.58 7.47
N SER A 69 6.55 -15.91 6.66
CA SER A 69 7.38 -14.81 7.09
C SER A 69 7.62 -13.80 5.96
N GLU A 70 8.04 -12.59 6.30
CA GLU A 70 8.44 -11.56 5.33
C GLU A 70 9.51 -12.08 4.34
N LYS A 71 10.39 -12.99 4.79
CA LYS A 71 11.49 -13.54 3.98
C LYS A 71 11.00 -14.45 2.85
N ASP A 72 9.79 -14.99 2.98
CA ASP A 72 9.19 -15.87 1.98
C ASP A 72 8.54 -15.07 0.85
N ILE A 73 8.53 -13.72 0.93
CA ILE A 73 7.96 -12.85 -0.09
C ILE A 73 8.92 -12.74 -1.28
N SER A 74 8.52 -13.31 -2.41
CA SER A 74 9.28 -13.32 -3.66
C SER A 74 8.91 -12.13 -4.54
N LEU A 75 9.86 -11.21 -4.76
CA LEU A 75 9.65 -10.05 -5.64
C LEU A 75 9.40 -10.46 -7.09
N SER A 76 10.00 -11.57 -7.55
CA SER A 76 9.78 -12.06 -8.92
C SER A 76 8.37 -12.61 -9.12
N GLU A 77 7.82 -13.31 -8.13
CA GLU A 77 6.43 -13.80 -8.17
C GLU A 77 5.45 -12.64 -8.18
N ILE A 78 5.68 -11.62 -7.34
CA ILE A 78 4.86 -10.41 -7.32
C ILE A 78 4.90 -9.72 -8.68
N LYS A 79 6.08 -9.46 -9.23
CA LYS A 79 6.22 -8.81 -10.55
C LYS A 79 5.52 -9.60 -11.66
N SER A 80 5.57 -10.94 -11.60
CA SER A 80 4.89 -11.81 -12.59
C SER A 80 3.36 -11.76 -12.54
N SER A 81 2.79 -11.22 -11.46
CA SER A 81 1.34 -11.06 -11.31
C SER A 81 0.79 -9.85 -12.07
N PHE A 82 1.66 -8.95 -12.54
CA PHE A 82 1.28 -7.78 -13.32
C PHE A 82 1.53 -8.01 -14.81
N GLN A 83 0.62 -7.53 -15.66
CA GLN A 83 0.78 -7.63 -17.13
C GLN A 83 1.93 -6.75 -17.63
N GLU A 84 2.11 -5.58 -17.01
CA GLU A 84 3.20 -4.65 -17.26
C GLU A 84 3.95 -4.40 -15.95
N GLU A 85 5.28 -4.27 -16.03
CA GLU A 85 6.09 -4.00 -14.84
C GLU A 85 5.81 -2.59 -14.31
N PRO A 86 5.41 -2.45 -13.03
CA PRO A 86 5.08 -1.14 -12.47
C PRO A 86 6.34 -0.29 -12.29
N ASN A 87 6.23 1.04 -12.33
CA ASN A 87 7.36 1.94 -12.05
C ASN A 87 7.88 1.73 -10.62
N TYR A 88 6.97 1.60 -9.66
CA TYR A 88 7.25 1.33 -8.26
C TYR A 88 6.47 0.13 -7.76
N LEU A 89 7.16 -0.79 -7.08
CA LEU A 89 6.54 -1.87 -6.34
C LEU A 89 6.67 -1.61 -4.84
N ILE A 90 5.54 -1.61 -4.14
CA ILE A 90 5.45 -1.32 -2.72
C ILE A 90 4.91 -2.57 -2.03
N VAL A 91 5.77 -3.18 -1.22
CA VAL A 91 5.50 -4.42 -0.52
C VAL A 91 5.24 -4.13 0.95
N PHE A 92 4.11 -4.61 1.45
CA PHE A 92 3.74 -4.54 2.85
C PHE A 92 3.67 -5.93 3.45
N TYR A 93 4.24 -6.11 4.63
CA TYR A 93 4.04 -7.29 5.44
C TYR A 93 3.47 -6.91 6.80
N MET A 94 2.21 -7.31 7.01
CA MET A 94 1.45 -7.14 8.23
C MET A 94 1.67 -8.35 9.14
N GLN A 95 2.30 -8.13 10.28
CA GLN A 95 2.47 -9.16 11.29
C GLN A 95 1.38 -9.03 12.35
N TYR A 96 0.49 -10.00 12.39
CA TYR A 96 -0.55 -10.16 13.40
C TYR A 96 -0.19 -11.25 14.40
N GLY A 97 -0.68 -11.12 15.63
CA GLY A 97 -0.75 -12.22 16.57
C GLY A 97 -1.71 -13.31 16.10
N ASN A 98 -1.55 -14.52 16.66
CA ASN A 98 -2.37 -15.69 16.29
C ASN A 98 -3.78 -15.62 16.88
N GLU A 99 -4.00 -14.79 17.91
CA GLU A 99 -5.27 -14.64 18.59
C GLU A 99 -5.74 -13.18 18.55
N LEU A 100 -7.06 -13.00 18.65
CA LEU A 100 -7.65 -11.67 18.82
C LEU A 100 -7.45 -11.21 20.26
N LEU A 101 -7.11 -9.94 20.45
CA LEU A 101 -7.02 -9.33 21.78
C LEU A 101 -8.38 -8.85 22.23
N PHE A 102 -8.70 -9.11 23.50
CA PHE A 102 -9.92 -8.58 24.10
C PHE A 102 -9.70 -7.14 24.55
N ASN A 103 -10.44 -6.22 23.95
CA ASN A 103 -10.45 -4.82 24.30
C ASN A 103 -11.58 -4.54 25.31
N LYS A 104 -11.18 -4.29 26.56
CA LYS A 104 -12.12 -4.03 27.67
C LYS A 104 -12.95 -2.75 27.50
N LYS A 105 -12.50 -1.78 26.70
CA LYS A 105 -13.18 -0.49 26.56
C LYS A 105 -14.44 -0.59 25.70
N ASN A 106 -14.41 -1.44 24.68
CA ASN A 106 -15.52 -1.64 23.76
C ASN A 106 -16.11 -3.06 23.83
N ASP A 107 -15.69 -3.86 24.80
CA ASP A 107 -16.16 -5.23 25.06
C ASP A 107 -16.08 -6.12 23.81
N SER A 108 -15.00 -5.98 23.03
CA SER A 108 -14.85 -6.65 21.74
C SER A 108 -13.50 -7.33 21.56
N LYS A 109 -13.44 -8.30 20.64
CA LYS A 109 -12.20 -8.96 20.23
C LYS A 109 -11.66 -8.29 18.96
N GLU A 110 -10.47 -7.74 19.04
CA GLU A 110 -9.81 -6.97 17.99
C GLU A 110 -8.56 -7.70 17.46
N PRO A 111 -8.22 -7.52 16.17
CA PRO A 111 -6.95 -7.99 15.60
C PRO A 111 -5.72 -7.52 16.39
N ASP A 112 -4.84 -8.45 16.73
CA ASP A 112 -3.54 -8.16 17.36
C ASP A 112 -2.52 -7.72 16.30
N TRP A 113 -2.59 -6.49 15.83
CA TRP A 113 -1.59 -6.00 14.87
C TRP A 113 -0.30 -5.60 15.59
N GLN A 114 0.77 -6.36 15.35
CA GLN A 114 2.04 -6.26 16.09
C GLN A 114 3.09 -5.44 15.35
N ALA A 115 3.29 -5.70 14.06
CA ALA A 115 4.31 -5.01 13.26
C ALA A 115 3.88 -4.81 11.81
N LEU A 116 4.49 -3.82 11.16
CA LEU A 116 4.37 -3.56 9.73
C LEU A 116 5.76 -3.38 9.13
N SER A 117 6.12 -4.22 8.15
CA SER A 117 7.28 -4.01 7.28
C SER A 117 6.83 -3.39 5.96
N ILE A 118 7.63 -2.45 5.46
CA ILE A 118 7.39 -1.70 4.23
C ILE A 118 8.67 -1.73 3.42
N ARG A 119 8.55 -2.06 2.13
CA ARG A 119 9.65 -2.01 1.17
C ARG A 119 9.16 -1.36 -0.12
N VAL A 120 9.89 -0.37 -0.62
CA VAL A 120 9.60 0.28 -1.90
C VAL A 120 10.74 0.02 -2.86
N ILE A 121 10.41 -0.52 -4.02
CA ILE A 121 11.33 -0.87 -5.08
C ILE A 121 11.05 0.03 -6.26
N ASN A 122 12.07 0.74 -6.75
CA ASN A 122 12.06 1.35 -8.07
C ASN A 122 12.37 0.23 -9.08
N CYS A 123 11.37 -0.22 -9.83
CA CYS A 123 11.52 -1.37 -10.71
C CYS A 123 12.46 -1.08 -11.89
N LYS A 124 12.42 0.15 -12.44
CA LYS A 124 13.31 0.58 -13.53
C LYS A 124 14.79 0.51 -13.15
N LYS A 125 15.11 0.82 -11.88
CA LYS A 125 16.48 0.80 -11.34
C LYS A 125 16.82 -0.49 -10.62
N GLU A 126 15.86 -1.42 -10.49
CA GLU A 126 15.94 -2.63 -9.68
C GLU A 126 16.48 -2.39 -8.25
N LYS A 127 16.11 -1.24 -7.66
CA LYS A 127 16.68 -0.77 -6.41
C LYS A 127 15.62 -0.59 -5.35
N GLU A 128 15.88 -1.08 -4.15
CA GLU A 128 15.11 -0.72 -2.95
C GLU A 128 15.43 0.72 -2.55
N ILE A 129 14.43 1.59 -2.59
CA ILE A 129 14.57 3.03 -2.38
C ILE A 129 14.08 3.47 -1.00
N TYR A 130 13.28 2.63 -0.35
CA TYR A 130 12.78 2.85 1.00
C TYR A 130 12.51 1.51 1.69
N LYS A 131 12.86 1.45 2.97
CA LYS A 131 12.55 0.31 3.84
C LYS A 131 12.30 0.80 5.25
N LYS A 132 11.23 0.30 5.88
CA LYS A 132 10.89 0.65 7.26
C LYS A 132 10.14 -0.48 7.94
N ASN A 133 10.48 -0.71 9.20
CA ASN A 133 9.75 -1.58 10.10
C ASN A 133 9.13 -0.74 11.21
N ILE A 134 7.83 -0.91 11.45
CA ILE A 134 7.06 -0.18 12.45
C ILE A 134 6.55 -1.18 13.47
N ASP A 135 6.84 -0.90 14.74
CA ASP A 135 6.25 -1.59 15.88
C ASP A 135 4.89 -0.96 16.20
N ILE A 136 3.83 -1.68 15.84
CA ILE A 136 2.44 -1.20 15.93
C ILE A 136 1.97 -1.16 17.39
N THR A 137 2.59 -1.97 18.26
CA THR A 137 2.28 -2.01 19.69
C THR A 137 2.67 -0.71 20.41
N LYS A 138 3.62 0.05 19.84
CA LYS A 138 4.08 1.34 20.38
C LYS A 138 3.28 2.54 19.90
N LEU A 139 2.31 2.35 19.00
CA LEU A 139 1.45 3.43 18.52
C LEU A 139 0.41 3.81 19.58
N LYS A 140 0.18 5.12 19.74
CA LYS A 140 -0.73 5.67 20.76
C LYS A 140 -2.20 5.54 20.37
N GLU A 141 -2.48 5.35 19.09
CA GLU A 141 -3.83 5.26 18.56
C GLU A 141 -4.57 4.05 19.13
N GLU A 142 -5.81 4.27 19.55
CA GLU A 142 -6.66 3.21 20.10
C GLU A 142 -7.36 2.44 18.99
N GLY A 143 -7.11 1.12 18.93
CA GLY A 143 -7.73 0.20 17.99
C GLY A 143 -6.95 0.06 16.66
N PRO A 144 -7.01 -1.13 16.03
CA PRO A 144 -6.24 -1.42 14.82
C PRO A 144 -6.69 -0.62 13.60
N GLU A 145 -7.98 -0.29 13.48
CA GLU A 145 -8.50 0.51 12.35
C GLU A 145 -7.93 1.94 12.35
N LYS A 146 -7.95 2.63 13.49
CA LYS A 146 -7.38 3.99 13.59
C LYS A 146 -5.86 3.99 13.34
N LYS A 147 -5.17 2.93 13.77
CA LYS A 147 -3.76 2.71 13.45
C LYS A 147 -3.56 2.56 11.94
N ALA A 148 -4.40 1.78 11.25
CA ALA A 148 -4.33 1.58 9.80
C ALA A 148 -4.48 2.90 9.04
N LEU A 149 -5.52 3.67 9.36
CA LEU A 149 -5.77 4.98 8.73
C LEU A 149 -4.59 5.95 8.91
N LYS A 150 -4.09 6.07 10.14
CA LYS A 150 -2.97 6.96 10.44
C LYS A 150 -1.69 6.52 9.73
N LEU A 151 -1.42 5.21 9.72
CA LEU A 151 -0.22 4.68 9.09
C LEU A 151 -0.28 4.84 7.58
N ALA A 152 -1.43 4.63 6.94
CA ALA A 152 -1.58 4.87 5.49
C ALA A 152 -1.26 6.33 5.14
N ASP A 153 -1.75 7.30 5.91
CA ASP A 153 -1.43 8.72 5.72
C ASP A 153 0.05 9.04 5.95
N GLN A 154 0.65 8.48 7.00
CA GLN A 154 2.07 8.70 7.28
C GLN A 154 2.98 8.05 6.23
N ILE A 155 2.69 6.81 5.87
CA ILE A 155 3.53 6.01 4.97
C ILE A 155 3.44 6.54 3.55
N SER A 156 2.26 6.92 3.06
CA SER A 156 2.12 7.52 1.73
C SER A 156 3.06 8.72 1.57
N LYS A 157 3.05 9.66 2.53
CA LYS A 157 3.97 10.82 2.55
C LYS A 157 5.45 10.40 2.51
N GLU A 158 5.85 9.47 3.38
CA GLU A 158 7.24 8.99 3.41
C GLU A 158 7.65 8.29 2.11
N VAL A 159 6.75 7.54 1.49
CA VAL A 159 6.99 6.86 0.21
C VAL A 159 7.08 7.88 -0.94
N PHE A 160 6.20 8.88 -0.99
CA PHE A 160 6.27 9.95 -1.99
C PHE A 160 7.58 10.73 -1.88
N GLU A 161 8.02 11.05 -0.67
CA GLU A 161 9.34 11.66 -0.45
C GLU A 161 10.47 10.77 -0.96
N ALA A 162 10.41 9.46 -0.73
CA ALA A 162 11.42 8.52 -1.18
C ALA A 162 11.46 8.39 -2.71
N ILE A 163 10.29 8.42 -3.36
CA ILE A 163 10.12 8.42 -4.82
C ILE A 163 10.68 9.70 -5.42
N ASN A 164 10.34 10.87 -4.87
CA ASN A 164 10.77 12.17 -5.39
C ASN A 164 12.27 12.46 -5.24
N ARG A 165 12.98 11.69 -4.40
CA ARG A 165 14.44 11.78 -4.23
C ARG A 165 15.23 10.92 -5.24
N GLN A 166 14.55 10.17 -6.11
CA GLN A 166 15.19 9.27 -7.08
C GLN A 166 15.79 9.99 -8.30
#